data_AF-A0A8T7DMS4-F1
#
_entry.id   AF-A0A8T7DMS4-F1
#
_cell.length_a   1.000
_cell.length_b   1.000
_cell.length_c   1.000
_cell.angle_alpha   90.00
_cell.angle_beta   90.00
_cell.angle_gamma   90.00
#
_symmetry.space_group_name_H-M   'P 1'
#
loop_
_entity.id
_entity.type
_entity.pdbx_description
1 polymer ?
#
loop_
_entity_poly.entity_id
_entity_poly.type
_entity_poly.pdbx_seq_one_letter_code
_entity_poly.pdbx_strand_id
1 'polypeptide(L)'
;VTERSGKKHWVHWRWQCPTFLRQTFVEWAAQTINKSYWAGEYYRQQRAKGNTYQAALRALAFKWIRILYRCWQTRTLYDEVAYLKALERHGSPLLTTQK
;
A
#
# COMPACT_ATOMS: atom_id res chain seq x y z
N VAL A 1 -8.47 1.11 -16.02
CA VAL A 1 -9.53 0.32 -16.67
C VAL A 1 -8.91 -0.31 -17.88
N THR A 2 -9.10 -1.61 -18.01
CA THR A 2 -8.81 -2.30 -19.26
C THR A 2 -10.14 -2.40 -19.98
N GLU A 3 -10.26 -1.74 -21.13
CA GLU A 3 -11.42 -1.95 -22.01
C GLU A 3 -10.97 -2.71 -23.24
N ARG A 4 -11.79 -3.68 -23.62
CA ARG A 4 -11.54 -4.55 -24.77
C ARG A 4 -12.83 -4.66 -25.56
N SER A 5 -12.76 -4.38 -26.86
CA SER A 5 -13.88 -4.55 -27.79
C SER A 5 -13.35 -5.06 -29.12
N GLY A 6 -13.74 -6.29 -29.49
CA GLY A 6 -13.27 -6.98 -30.70
C GLY A 6 -11.74 -6.97 -30.80
N LYS A 7 -11.22 -6.23 -31.80
CA LYS A 7 -9.78 -6.08 -32.09
C LYS A 7 -9.10 -4.93 -31.32
N LYS A 8 -9.83 -4.16 -30.52
CA LYS A 8 -9.28 -3.02 -29.75
C LYS A 8 -9.04 -3.42 -28.30
N HIS A 9 -7.87 -3.06 -27.79
CA HIS A 9 -7.48 -3.22 -26.39
C HIS A 9 -6.79 -1.92 -25.95
N TRP A 10 -7.32 -1.28 -24.90
CA TRP A 10 -6.63 -0.17 -24.26
C TRP A 10 -6.59 -0.35 -22.74
N VAL A 11 -5.49 0.09 -22.15
CA VAL A 11 -5.33 0.16 -20.70
C VAL A 11 -5.08 1.60 -20.37
N HIS A 12 -6.03 2.21 -19.65
CA HIS A 12 -5.95 3.60 -19.23
C HIS A 12 -6.30 3.72 -17.75
N TRP A 13 -6.04 4.86 -17.13
CA TRP A 13 -6.41 5.10 -15.74
C TRP A 13 -7.90 5.52 -15.64
N ARG A 14 -8.60 5.14 -14.56
CA ARG A 14 -9.99 5.60 -14.33
C ARG A 14 -10.03 7.12 -14.24
N TRP A 15 -10.60 7.77 -15.26
CA TRP A 15 -10.74 9.22 -15.35
C TRP A 15 -11.58 9.80 -14.19
N GLN A 16 -12.71 9.18 -13.85
CA GLN A 16 -13.58 9.63 -12.74
C GLN A 16 -13.20 9.01 -11.39
N CYS A 17 -11.93 8.95 -11.05
CA CYS A 17 -11.53 8.45 -9.74
C CYS A 17 -11.49 9.62 -8.73
N PRO A 18 -12.18 9.52 -7.58
CA PRO A 18 -12.29 10.61 -6.62
C PRO A 18 -10.90 11.03 -6.11
N THR A 19 -10.49 12.23 -6.51
CA THR A 19 -9.18 12.83 -6.16
C THR A 19 -9.05 13.02 -4.66
N PHE A 20 -10.12 13.51 -4.01
CA PHE A 20 -10.20 13.65 -2.57
C PHE A 20 -9.83 12.34 -1.86
N LEU A 21 -10.55 11.26 -2.17
CA LEU A 21 -10.31 9.96 -1.53
C LEU A 21 -8.88 9.46 -1.71
N ARG A 22 -8.34 9.59 -2.93
CA ARG A 22 -6.95 9.19 -3.21
C ARG A 22 -5.96 9.99 -2.37
N GLN A 23 -6.15 11.30 -2.30
CA GLN A 23 -5.27 12.18 -1.56
C GLN A 23 -5.35 11.89 -0.06
N THR A 24 -6.57 11.72 0.48
CA THR A 24 -6.80 11.37 1.88
C THR A 24 -6.05 10.10 2.28
N PHE A 25 -6.10 9.04 1.47
CA PHE A 25 -5.36 7.80 1.78
C PHE A 25 -3.84 7.98 1.76
N VAL A 26 -3.31 8.80 0.86
CA VAL A 26 -1.87 9.09 0.78
C VAL A 26 -1.41 9.90 1.99
N GLU A 27 -2.18 10.93 2.38
CA GLU A 27 -1.89 11.76 3.54
C GLU A 27 -2.01 10.96 4.84
N TRP A 28 -3.06 10.16 4.99
CA TRP A 28 -3.23 9.28 6.14
C TRP A 28 -2.10 8.24 6.21
N ALA A 29 -1.72 7.62 5.09
CA ALA A 29 -0.59 6.70 5.05
C ALA A 29 0.73 7.37 5.48
N ALA A 30 0.95 8.64 5.15
CA ALA A 30 2.11 9.39 5.61
C ALA A 30 2.15 9.50 7.15
N GLN A 31 1.00 9.69 7.81
CA GLN A 31 0.92 9.73 9.27
C GLN A 31 1.26 8.40 9.92
N THR A 32 1.03 7.27 9.23
CA THR A 32 1.34 5.93 9.76
C THR A 32 2.84 5.64 9.85
N ILE A 33 3.69 6.36 9.11
CA ILE A 33 5.15 6.10 9.04
C ILE A 33 5.79 6.13 10.43
N ASN A 34 5.37 7.06 11.28
CA ASN A 34 5.92 7.23 12.64
C ASN A 34 5.14 6.45 13.70
N LYS A 35 4.04 5.78 13.33
CA LYS A 35 3.13 5.10 14.26
C LYS A 35 3.16 3.58 14.12
N SER A 36 3.50 3.08 12.94
CA SER A 36 3.53 1.66 12.63
C SER A 36 4.92 1.28 12.13
N TYR A 37 5.48 0.22 12.74
CA TYR A 37 6.84 -0.24 12.46
C TYR A 37 7.01 -0.63 11.00
N TRP A 38 6.13 -1.51 10.49
CA TRP A 38 6.26 -1.99 9.12
C TRP A 38 6.04 -0.87 8.08
N ALA A 39 5.18 0.10 8.39
CA ALA A 39 4.88 1.21 7.50
C ALA A 39 6.12 2.11 7.35
N GLY A 40 6.81 2.39 8.46
CA GLY A 40 8.07 3.12 8.47
C GLY A 40 9.19 2.38 7.72
N GLU A 41 9.37 1.09 7.98
CA GLU A 41 10.35 0.26 7.27
C GLU A 41 10.06 0.17 5.77
N TYR A 42 8.80 -0.04 5.39
CA TYR A 42 8.39 -0.08 3.99
C TYR A 42 8.70 1.25 3.29
N TYR A 43 8.35 2.38 3.92
CA TYR A 43 8.65 3.70 3.37
C TYR A 43 10.15 3.91 3.16
N ARG A 44 10.98 3.58 4.17
CA ARG A 44 12.45 3.67 4.07
C ARG A 44 12.99 2.78 2.95
N GLN A 45 12.52 1.55 2.84
CA GLN A 45 12.90 0.64 1.76
C GLN A 45 12.53 1.23 0.38
N GLN A 46 11.36 1.83 0.23
CA GLN A 46 10.96 2.45 -1.03
C GLN A 46 11.82 3.67 -1.38
N ARG A 47 12.23 4.47 -0.38
CA ARG A 47 13.20 5.57 -0.56
C ARG A 47 14.58 5.05 -0.95
N ALA A 48 15.06 3.98 -0.33
CA ALA A 48 16.33 3.34 -0.66
C ALA A 48 16.36 2.78 -2.10
N LYS A 49 15.20 2.33 -2.62
CA LYS A 49 15.04 1.93 -4.03
C LYS A 49 15.05 3.11 -5.02
N GLY A 50 15.20 4.35 -4.56
CA GLY A 50 15.22 5.55 -5.40
C GLY A 50 13.84 6.16 -5.71
N ASN A 51 12.76 5.67 -5.08
CA ASN A 51 11.45 6.29 -5.30
C ASN A 51 11.38 7.69 -4.67
N THR A 52 10.68 8.60 -5.37
CA THR A 52 10.37 9.92 -4.83
C THR A 52 9.46 9.80 -3.60
N TYR A 53 9.45 10.85 -2.77
CA TYR A 53 8.60 10.92 -1.58
C TYR A 53 7.15 10.52 -1.86
N GLN A 54 6.54 11.17 -2.86
CA GLN A 54 5.15 10.95 -3.21
C GLN A 54 4.89 9.56 -3.80
N ALA A 55 5.85 9.00 -4.56
CA ALA A 55 5.74 7.63 -5.05
C ALA A 55 5.81 6.60 -3.91
N ALA A 56 6.72 6.80 -2.95
CA ALA A 56 6.83 5.94 -1.77
C ALA A 56 5.56 5.97 -0.91
N LEU A 57 4.98 7.16 -0.67
CA LEU A 57 3.71 7.29 0.05
C LEU A 57 2.55 6.59 -0.67
N ARG A 58 2.43 6.75 -1.99
CA ARG A 58 1.38 6.06 -2.78
C ARG A 58 1.54 4.55 -2.72
N ALA A 59 2.77 4.05 -2.77
CA ALA A 59 3.05 2.62 -2.62
C ALA A 59 2.67 2.11 -1.21
N LEU A 60 2.90 2.91 -0.17
CA LEU A 60 2.52 2.59 1.20
C LEU A 60 0.98 2.58 1.34
N ALA A 61 0.30 3.61 0.84
CA ALA A 61 -1.15 3.70 0.82
C ALA A 61 -1.80 2.50 0.11
N PHE A 62 -1.22 2.02 -1.00
CA PHE A 62 -1.69 0.83 -1.69
C PHE A 62 -1.68 -0.43 -0.80
N LYS A 63 -0.62 -0.63 0.00
CA LYS A 63 -0.57 -1.74 0.96
C LYS A 63 -1.64 -1.58 2.05
N TRP A 64 -1.74 -0.39 2.64
CA TRP A 64 -2.72 -0.13 3.69
C TRP A 64 -4.16 -0.34 3.23
N ILE A 65 -4.54 0.13 2.05
CA ILE A 65 -5.91 -0.04 1.53
C ILE A 65 -6.28 -1.53 1.47
N ARG A 66 -5.33 -2.40 1.09
CA ARG A 66 -5.57 -3.86 1.07
C ARG A 66 -5.77 -4.42 2.46
N ILE A 67 -4.97 -3.99 3.44
CA ILE A 67 -5.09 -4.42 4.84
C ILE A 67 -6.45 -3.96 5.40
N LEU A 68 -6.75 -2.67 5.29
CA LEU A 68 -8.01 -2.09 5.78
C LEU A 68 -9.23 -2.72 5.11
N TYR A 69 -9.16 -2.98 3.81
CA TYR A 69 -10.22 -3.68 3.10
C TYR A 69 -10.46 -5.07 3.68
N ARG A 70 -9.39 -5.83 3.99
CA ARG A 70 -9.54 -7.13 4.63
C ARG A 70 -10.15 -7.01 6.03
N CYS A 71 -9.65 -6.10 6.87
CA CYS A 71 -10.20 -5.82 8.21
C CYS A 71 -11.68 -5.43 8.15
N TRP A 72 -12.07 -4.62 7.17
CA TRP A 72 -13.46 -4.19 6.98
C TRP A 72 -14.36 -5.37 6.59
N GLN A 73 -13.91 -6.22 5.67
CA GLN A 73 -14.66 -7.40 5.23
C GLN A 73 -14.82 -8.43 6.36
N THR A 74 -13.76 -8.66 7.15
CA THR A 74 -13.78 -9.60 8.28
C THR A 74 -14.35 -9.01 9.56
N ARG A 75 -14.67 -7.71 9.58
CA ARG A 75 -15.13 -6.96 10.77
C ARG A 75 -14.15 -7.08 11.96
N THR A 76 -12.86 -7.17 11.68
CA THR A 76 -11.81 -7.30 12.70
C THR A 76 -11.00 -6.01 12.77
N LEU A 77 -10.59 -5.61 13.97
CA LEU A 77 -9.66 -4.51 14.12
C LEU A 77 -8.31 -4.85 13.49
N TYR A 78 -7.59 -3.82 13.07
CA TYR A 78 -6.24 -3.99 12.58
C TYR A 78 -5.29 -4.34 13.74
N ASP A 79 -4.56 -5.44 13.59
CA ASP A 79 -3.48 -5.85 14.49
C ASP A 79 -2.16 -5.94 13.70
N GLU A 80 -1.19 -5.13 14.12
CA GLU A 80 0.12 -5.07 13.50
C GLU A 80 0.92 -6.37 13.65
N VAL A 81 0.79 -7.06 14.79
CA VAL A 81 1.50 -8.31 15.06
C VAL A 81 1.01 -9.41 14.13
N ALA A 82 -0.31 -9.52 13.93
CA ALA A 82 -0.89 -10.46 12.99
C ALA A 82 -0.40 -10.22 11.55
N TYR A 83 -0.27 -8.95 11.14
CA TYR A 83 0.25 -8.60 9.82
C TYR A 83 1.74 -8.92 9.67
N LEU A 84 2.57 -8.60 10.67
CA LEU A 84 3.99 -8.96 10.68
C LEU A 84 4.20 -10.48 10.60
N LYS A 85 3.46 -11.27 11.38
CA LYS A 85 3.48 -12.75 11.31
C LYS A 85 3.05 -13.27 9.93
N ALA A 86 2.13 -12.59 9.25
CA ALA A 86 1.77 -12.94 7.88
C ALA A 86 2.92 -12.64 6.91
N LEU A 87 3.59 -11.50 7.05
CA LEU A 87 4.76 -11.15 6.24
C LEU A 87 5.91 -12.14 6.43
N GLU A 88 6.14 -12.59 7.66
CA GLU A 88 7.17 -13.58 8.00
C GLU A 88 6.88 -14.94 7.34
N ARG A 89 5.65 -15.45 7.49
CA ARG A 89 5.22 -16.70 6.84
C ARG A 89 5.36 -16.68 5.32
N HIS A 90 5.22 -15.50 4.70
CA HIS A 90 5.38 -15.31 3.26
C HIS A 90 6.81 -14.93 2.83
N GLY A 91 7.77 -14.89 3.76
CA GLY A 91 9.17 -14.55 3.47
C GLY A 91 9.34 -13.15 2.90
N SER A 92 8.53 -12.19 3.36
CA SER A 92 8.54 -10.84 2.81
C SER A 92 9.90 -10.17 3.02
N PRO A 93 10.50 -9.55 1.98
CA PRO A 93 11.79 -8.85 2.09
C PRO A 93 11.74 -7.62 3.00
N LEU A 94 10.57 -7.28 3.56
CA LEU A 94 10.42 -6.22 4.55
C LEU A 94 10.94 -6.61 5.92
N LEU A 95 10.85 -7.89 6.28
CA LEU A 95 11.40 -8.42 7.53
C LEU A 95 12.81 -8.96 7.35
N THR A 96 13.19 -9.28 6.11
CA THR A 96 14.49 -9.84 5.75
C THR A 96 15.59 -8.80 5.54
N THR A 97 15.38 -7.51 5.88
CA THR A 97 16.45 -6.49 5.85
C THR A 97 17.45 -6.82 6.98
N GLN A 98 18.37 -7.77 6.76
CA GLN A 98 19.73 -7.64 6.23
C GLN A 98 20.65 -6.94 7.23
N LYS A 99 21.65 -7.72 7.69
CA LYS A 99 22.83 -7.34 8.45
C LYS A 99 23.69 -6.32 7.72
#